data_AF-A0A970P9Y2-F1
#
_entry.id   AF-A0A970P9Y2-F1
#
_cell.length_a   1.000
_cell.length_b   1.000
_cell.length_c   1.000
_cell.angle_alpha   90.00
_cell.angle_beta   90.00
_cell.angle_gamma   90.00
#
_symmetry.space_group_name_H-M   'P 1'
#
loop_
_entity.id
_entity.type
_entity.pdbx_description
1 polymer ?
#
loop_
_entity_poly.entity_id
_entity_poly.type
_entity_poly.pdbx_seq_one_letter_code
_entity_poly.pdbx_strand_id
1 'polypeptide(L)' 'MMDAHKAIHGTEAIFACWESARQRARVAVPIEAEDNALVAMVESGELNPTPEADAATS' A
#
# COMPACT_ATOMS: atom_id res chain seq x y z
N MET A 1 7.00 -0.82 -24.44
CA MET A 1 6.37 0.49 -24.23
C MET A 1 5.25 0.32 -23.21
N MET A 2 5.30 1.00 -22.07
CA MET A 2 4.20 0.99 -21.09
C MET A 2 3.10 1.90 -21.62
N ASP A 3 1.94 1.31 -21.92
CA ASP A 3 0.70 2.02 -22.23
C ASP A 3 0.21 2.72 -20.94
N ALA A 4 -0.32 3.94 -21.05
CA ALA A 4 -0.89 4.70 -19.93
C ALA A 4 -1.92 3.87 -19.14
N HIS A 5 -2.67 3.00 -19.81
CA HIS A 5 -3.59 2.07 -19.17
C HIS A 5 -2.86 1.10 -18.23
N LYS A 6 -1.74 0.52 -18.66
CA LYS A 6 -0.93 -0.39 -17.83
C LYS A 6 -0.24 0.32 -16.66
N ALA A 7 0.16 1.58 -16.85
CA ALA A 7 0.74 2.38 -15.78
C ALA A 7 -0.30 2.71 -14.68
N ILE A 8 -1.52 3.09 -15.07
CA ILE A 8 -2.63 3.38 -14.15
C ILE A 8 -3.03 2.12 -13.36
N HIS A 9 -3.15 0.96 -14.03
CA HIS A 9 -3.48 -0.32 -13.36
C HIS A 9 -2.42 -0.78 -12.36
N GLY A 10 -1.14 -0.51 -12.64
CA GLY A 10 -0.03 -0.90 -11.75
C GLY A 10 -0.07 -0.13 -10.42
N THR A 11 -0.33 1.17 -10.47
CA THR A 11 -0.43 2.00 -9.27
C THR A 11 -1.68 1.67 -8.46
N GLU A 12 -2.81 1.42 -9.11
CA GLU A 12 -4.07 1.02 -8.46
C GLU A 12 -3.93 -0.27 -7.64
N ALA A 13 -3.17 -1.24 -8.15
CA ALA A 13 -2.92 -2.49 -7.42
C ALA A 13 -2.19 -2.27 -6.09
N ILE A 14 -1.26 -1.30 -6.02
CA ILE A 14 -0.53 -0.97 -4.79
C ILE A 14 -1.48 -0.37 -3.76
N PHE A 15 -2.35 0.55 -4.16
CA PHE A 15 -3.34 1.15 -3.25
C PHE A 15 -4.36 0.10 -2.79
N ALA A 16 -4.84 -0.76 -3.69
CA ALA A 16 -5.75 -1.85 -3.34
C ALA A 16 -5.13 -2.84 -2.34
N CYS A 17 -3.83 -3.11 -2.40
CA CYS A 17 -3.12 -3.93 -1.41
C CYS A 17 -3.16 -3.30 -0.02
N TRP A 18 -2.85 -2.01 0.10
CA TRP A 18 -2.88 -1.31 1.39
C TRP A 18 -4.31 -1.18 1.92
N GLU A 19 -5.28 -0.94 1.05
CA GLU A 19 -6.69 -0.91 1.46
C GLU A 19 -7.21 -2.26 1.93
N SER A 20 -6.80 -3.33 1.26
CA SER A 20 -7.11 -4.69 1.72
C SER A 20 -6.49 -4.97 3.09
N ALA A 21 -5.25 -4.52 3.33
CA ALA A 21 -4.60 -4.65 4.63
C ALA A 21 -5.33 -3.88 5.73
N ARG A 22 -5.73 -2.63 5.46
CA ARG A 22 -6.51 -1.78 6.38
C ARG A 22 -7.85 -2.39 6.75
N GLN A 23 -8.62 -2.87 5.76
CA GLN A 23 -9.95 -3.45 5.97
C GLN A 23 -9.91 -4.91 6.45
N ARG A 24 -8.74 -5.57 6.36
CA ARG A 24 -8.56 -7.01 6.58
C ARG A 24 -9.57 -7.86 5.79
N ALA A 25 -9.87 -7.42 4.57
CA ALA A 25 -10.87 -7.99 3.70
C ALA A 25 -10.42 -7.93 2.23
N ARG A 26 -11.08 -8.70 1.38
CA ARG A 26 -10.89 -8.59 -0.07
C ARG A 26 -11.49 -7.28 -0.56
N VAL A 27 -10.70 -6.49 -1.29
CA VAL A 27 -11.13 -5.24 -1.92
C VAL A 27 -11.31 -5.45 -3.42
N ALA A 28 -12.35 -4.84 -3.98
CA ALA A 28 -12.58 -4.80 -5.42
C ALA A 28 -11.91 -3.57 -6.02
N VAL A 29 -11.53 -3.66 -7.28
CA VAL A 29 -10.88 -2.58 -8.05
C VAL A 29 -11.88 -2.06 -9.09
N PRO A 30 -12.00 -0.74 -9.32
CA PRO A 30 -11.26 0.35 -8.66
C PRO A 30 -11.66 0.54 -7.20
N ILE A 31 -10.72 0.97 -6.37
CA ILE A 31 -10.99 1.23 -4.95
C ILE A 31 -11.78 2.53 -4.78
N GLU A 32 -12.73 2.53 -3.84
CA GLU A 32 -13.50 3.72 -3.45
C GLU A 32 -12.90 4.29 -2.15
N ALA A 33 -11.69 4.85 -2.26
CA ALA A 33 -11.01 5.52 -1.16
C ALA A 33 -10.62 6.94 -1.56
N GLU A 34 -10.84 7.90 -0.66
CA GLU A 34 -10.48 9.31 -0.86
C GLU A 34 -9.08 9.63 -0.31
N ASP A 35 -8.52 8.72 0.50
CA ASP A 35 -7.23 8.82 1.15
C ASP A 35 -6.30 7.65 0.77
N ASN A 36 -5.04 7.72 1.20
CA ASN A 36 -4.07 6.65 1.01
C ASN A 36 -3.97 5.81 2.30
N ALA A 37 -4.50 4.58 2.28
CA ALA A 37 -4.42 3.65 3.41
C ALA A 37 -3.03 3.56 4.05
N LEU A 38 -1.95 3.49 3.26
CA LEU A 38 -0.60 3.41 3.81
C LEU A 38 -0.28 4.61 4.71
N VAL A 39 -0.60 5.81 4.25
CA VAL A 39 -0.33 7.05 5.00
C VAL A 39 -1.15 7.07 6.29
N ALA A 40 -2.46 6.80 6.19
CA ALA A 40 -3.35 6.78 7.35
C ALA A 40 -2.93 5.73 8.41
N MET A 41 -2.48 4.55 7.97
CA MET A 41 -2.02 3.49 8.87
C MET A 41 -0.66 3.80 9.52
N VAL A 42 0.22 4.54 8.84
CA VAL A 42 1.46 5.05 9.44
C VAL A 42 1.14 6.14 10.48
N GLU A 43 0.28 7.10 10.13
CA GLU A 43 -0.07 8.22 11.00
C GLU A 43 -0.83 7.79 12.27
N SER A 44 -1.67 6.76 12.17
CA SER A 44 -2.37 6.16 13.32
C SER A 44 -1.48 5.25 14.17
N GLY A 45 -0.30 4.86 13.68
CA GLY A 45 0.58 3.90 14.34
C GLY A 45 0.14 2.43 14.21
N GLU A 46 -0.82 2.13 13.33
CA GLU A 46 -1.20 0.75 12.99
C GLU A 46 -0.03 -0.02 12.33
N LEU A 47 0.85 0.70 11.63
CA LEU A 47 2.10 0.18 11.10
C LEU A 47 3.27 0.58 12.00
N ASN A 48 3.93 -0.42 12.59
CA ASN A 48 5.12 -0.22 13.42
C ASN A 48 6.30 -1.10 12.94
N PRO A 49 6.87 -0.83 11.75
CA PRO A 49 8.03 -1.55 11.27
C PRO A 49 9.24 -1.22 12.16
N THR A 50 9.81 -2.22 12.82
CA THR A 50 11.10 -2.07 13.49
C THR A 50 12.22 -2.25 12.45
N PRO A 51 13.24 -1.37 12.42
CA PRO A 51 14.42 -1.63 11.62
C PRO A 51 14.99 -3.01 11.94
N GLU A 52 15.36 -3.77 10.92
CA GLU A 52 16.10 -5.01 11.14
C GLU A 52 17.46 -4.63 11.72
N ALA A 53 17.75 -5.08 12.94
CA ALA A 53 19.06 -4.90 13.53
C ALA A 53 20.07 -5.74 12.72
N ASP A 54 21.13 -5.09 12.22
CA ASP A 54 22.28 -5.66 11.50
C ASP A 54 22.14 -6.04 10.01
N ALA A 55 21.95 -5.02 9.15
CA ALA A 55 22.52 -5.03 7.78
C ALA A 55 23.73 -4.07 7.63
N ALA A 56 24.24 -3.51 8.73
CA ALA A 56 25.32 -2.51 8.74
C ALA A 56 26.72 -3.09 9.03
N THR A 57 26.88 -4.41 9.01
CA THR A 57 28.21 -5.06 9.05
C THR A 57 28.21 -6.28 8.14
N SER A 58 28.28 -6.03 6.83
CA SER A 58 28.95 -6.93 5.87
C SER A 58 29.51 -6.15 4.70
#